data_AF-A0A257UNI3-F1
#
_entry.id   AF-A0A257UNI3-F1
#
_cell.length_a   1.000
_cell.length_b   1.000
_cell.length_c   1.000
_cell.angle_alpha   90.00
_cell.angle_beta   90.00
_cell.angle_gamma   90.00
#
_symmetry.space_group_name_H-M   'P 1'
#
loop_
_entity.id
_entity.type
_entity.pdbx_description
1 polymer ?
#
loop_
_entity_poly.entity_id
_entity_poly.type
_entity_poly.pdbx_seq_one_letter_code
_entity_poly.pdbx_strand_id
1 'polypeptide(L)'
;DSSPLLPQAGDEPGDTARATTPDTGAGRRARGSVTVHIDFDGFSQRILALDVPSRDYAGLRAGRAGEFFYLERVPHHADVLHRYDLKERKAIAFLPAVAEEYAVSFDGKKLLYQGADSEGMPSGRWAVVKATGPAPEAGKGTLATSDLKIDVDPVAEWRQIFDEAWRIERDYLYVANMNGADWPAIKRKYGVFLPYVRHRFDLTRLLSEMQGELTLGHSFVGGGDLPKADALPAGLLGADLEVANGRYRIRKIYTGENWNPDLRAPLSAPGVDVRQGDYILAVNGRNLAPPENPYAAFVGTVGRQVQLRVNERPALEGSRLVTVVPIASEAALRTRDWIESNRHLVDSLSGGQLAYVYVPNT
;
A
#
# COMPACT_ATOMS: atom_id res chain seq x y z
N ASP A 1 37.08 -20.50 -10.41
CA ASP A 1 36.69 -20.91 -9.05
C ASP A 1 35.77 -22.11 -9.09
N SER A 2 35.86 -22.97 -8.08
CA SER A 2 34.96 -24.11 -7.91
C SER A 2 33.53 -23.63 -7.65
N SER A 3 32.53 -24.39 -8.09
CA SER A 3 31.12 -24.04 -7.82
C SER A 3 30.86 -24.00 -6.30
N PRO A 4 30.19 -22.95 -5.78
CA PRO A 4 29.86 -22.87 -4.35
C PRO A 4 28.86 -23.96 -3.91
N LEU A 5 28.20 -24.62 -4.87
CA LEU A 5 27.19 -25.65 -4.63
C LEU A 5 27.70 -27.08 -4.90
N LEU A 6 29.01 -27.28 -5.11
CA LEU A 6 29.57 -28.64 -5.23
C LEU A 6 29.19 -29.51 -4.02
N PRO A 7 28.77 -30.78 -4.20
CA PRO A 7 28.51 -31.67 -3.07
C PRO A 7 29.66 -31.66 -2.08
N GLN A 8 29.37 -31.50 -0.78
CA GLN A 8 30.38 -31.69 0.25
C GLN A 8 30.68 -33.19 0.31
N ALA A 9 31.96 -33.57 0.26
CA ALA A 9 32.34 -34.92 0.61
C ALA A 9 31.93 -35.16 2.08
N GLY A 10 31.24 -36.27 2.36
CA GLY A 10 30.90 -36.65 3.74
C GLY A 10 32.16 -36.89 4.57
N ASP A 11 32.00 -37.14 5.88
CA ASP A 11 33.08 -37.35 6.87
C ASP A 11 34.03 -38.55 6.59
N GLU A 12 33.99 -39.14 5.40
CA GLU A 12 35.00 -40.10 4.97
C GLU A 12 36.17 -39.37 4.28
N PRO A 13 37.41 -39.48 4.80
CA PRO A 13 38.55 -38.86 4.17
C PRO A 13 38.81 -39.55 2.82
N GLY A 14 38.54 -38.82 1.73
CA GLY A 14 39.01 -39.20 0.40
C GLY A 14 40.53 -39.20 0.33
N ASP A 15 41.07 -40.12 -0.47
CA ASP A 15 42.48 -40.52 -0.61
C ASP A 15 43.48 -39.41 -1.09
N THR A 16 43.08 -38.14 -1.05
CA THR A 16 43.93 -36.99 -1.45
C THR A 16 44.47 -36.18 -0.28
N ALA A 17 44.26 -36.63 0.96
CA ALA A 17 44.95 -36.09 2.14
C ALA A 17 46.41 -36.58 2.22
N ARG A 18 47.24 -36.25 1.21
CA ARG A 18 48.69 -36.34 1.36
C ARG A 18 49.40 -35.18 0.68
N ALA A 19 50.15 -34.47 1.52
CA ALA A 19 51.11 -33.40 1.25
C ALA A 19 50.53 -31.98 1.06
N THR A 20 50.33 -31.27 2.17
CA THR A 20 50.98 -29.97 2.36
C THR A 20 51.34 -29.80 3.84
N THR A 21 52.63 -29.77 4.13
CA THR A 21 53.21 -29.38 5.42
C THR A 21 52.97 -27.88 5.67
N PRO A 22 52.83 -27.43 6.93
CA PRO A 22 52.60 -26.03 7.25
C PRO A 22 53.92 -25.25 7.19
N ASP A 23 54.01 -24.24 6.33
CA ASP A 23 55.08 -23.24 6.36
C ASP A 23 54.69 -22.11 7.32
N THR A 24 55.33 -22.08 8.48
CA THR A 24 55.30 -20.98 9.43
C THR A 24 56.28 -19.89 8.98
N GLY A 25 55.77 -18.87 8.29
CA GLY A 25 56.57 -17.73 7.86
C GLY A 25 55.74 -16.46 7.66
N ALA A 26 55.83 -15.54 8.61
CA ALA A 26 55.23 -14.22 8.55
C ALA A 26 55.72 -13.43 7.33
N GLY A 27 54.79 -12.95 6.50
CA GLY A 27 55.06 -12.03 5.41
C GLY A 27 53.76 -11.55 4.78
N ARG A 28 53.30 -10.37 5.19
CA ARG A 28 52.13 -9.67 4.62
C ARG A 28 52.45 -9.30 3.16
N ARG A 29 52.33 -10.28 2.24
CA ARG A 29 52.36 -10.02 0.80
C ARG A 29 51.15 -9.17 0.47
N ALA A 30 51.40 -7.97 -0.06
CA ALA A 30 50.38 -7.17 -0.71
C ALA A 30 49.65 -8.07 -1.73
N ARG A 31 48.32 -8.18 -1.60
CA ARG A 31 47.52 -8.95 -2.56
C ARG A 31 47.71 -8.28 -3.92
N GLY A 32 48.44 -8.96 -4.82
CA GLY A 32 48.52 -8.56 -6.22
C GLY A 32 47.11 -8.46 -6.82
N SER A 33 46.96 -7.62 -7.84
CA SER A 33 45.70 -7.48 -8.57
C SER A 33 45.20 -8.85 -9.01
N VAL A 34 43.98 -9.21 -8.59
CA VAL A 34 43.32 -10.44 -9.05
C VAL A 34 42.88 -10.20 -10.49
N THR A 35 43.48 -10.90 -11.44
CA THR A 35 43.02 -10.90 -12.83
C THR A 35 41.79 -11.80 -12.94
N VAL A 36 40.64 -11.20 -13.24
CA VAL A 36 39.37 -11.93 -13.46
C VAL A 36 39.19 -12.17 -14.95
N HIS A 37 39.08 -13.44 -15.35
CA HIS A 37 38.72 -13.83 -16.72
C HIS A 37 37.25 -14.27 -16.75
N ILE A 38 36.43 -13.59 -17.55
CA ILE A 38 35.02 -13.94 -17.72
C ILE A 38 34.92 -14.89 -18.92
N ASP A 39 34.57 -16.15 -18.65
CA ASP A 39 34.23 -17.13 -19.66
C ASP A 39 32.73 -17.05 -19.97
N PHE A 40 32.38 -16.76 -21.21
CA PHE A 40 30.99 -16.71 -21.69
C PHE A 40 30.54 -18.01 -22.37
N ASP A 41 31.47 -18.89 -22.73
CA ASP A 41 31.15 -20.12 -23.46
C ASP A 41 30.34 -21.05 -22.57
N GLY A 42 29.14 -21.44 -23.03
CA GLY A 42 28.24 -22.30 -22.26
C GLY A 42 27.69 -21.69 -20.97
N PHE A 43 27.73 -20.36 -20.79
CA PHE A 43 27.28 -19.70 -19.55
C PHE A 43 25.86 -20.08 -19.12
N SER A 44 24.93 -20.28 -20.07
CA SER A 44 23.55 -20.72 -19.79
C SER A 44 23.45 -22.13 -19.20
N GLN A 45 24.47 -22.98 -19.39
CA GLN A 45 24.55 -24.32 -18.81
C GLN A 45 25.17 -24.32 -17.40
N ARG A 46 25.68 -23.18 -16.93
CA ARG A 46 26.29 -23.01 -15.60
C ARG A 46 25.31 -22.44 -14.56
N ILE A 47 24.01 -22.47 -14.85
CA ILE A 47 22.94 -22.02 -13.95
C ILE A 47 22.68 -23.12 -12.92
N LEU A 48 22.66 -22.74 -11.65
CA LEU A 48 22.36 -23.64 -10.55
C LEU A 48 21.13 -23.15 -9.80
N ALA A 49 20.18 -24.06 -9.56
CA ALA A 49 19.04 -23.78 -8.70
C ALA A 49 19.50 -23.75 -7.24
N LEU A 50 19.06 -22.74 -6.50
CA LEU A 50 19.25 -22.66 -5.06
C LEU A 50 18.12 -23.41 -4.36
N ASP A 51 18.44 -24.02 -3.23
CA ASP A 51 17.45 -24.69 -2.38
C ASP A 51 16.67 -23.65 -1.57
N VAL A 52 15.79 -22.92 -2.26
CA VAL A 52 14.84 -21.97 -1.69
C VAL A 52 13.44 -22.34 -2.18
N PRO A 53 12.40 -22.25 -1.32
CA PRO A 53 11.03 -22.56 -1.72
C PRO A 53 10.57 -21.68 -2.90
N SER A 54 9.66 -22.18 -3.74
CA SER A 54 9.05 -21.37 -4.79
C SER A 54 8.09 -20.34 -4.20
N ARG A 55 8.40 -19.05 -4.38
CA ARG A 55 7.64 -17.86 -3.92
C ARG A 55 7.82 -16.70 -4.90
N ASP A 56 7.08 -15.61 -4.69
CA ASP A 56 7.29 -14.35 -5.41
C ASP A 56 8.49 -13.59 -4.81
N TYR A 57 9.62 -13.65 -5.51
CA TYR A 57 10.85 -13.01 -5.08
C TYR A 57 11.20 -11.79 -5.94
N ALA A 58 11.68 -10.73 -5.30
CA ALA A 58 12.05 -9.49 -5.95
C ALA A 58 13.36 -8.90 -5.40
N GLY A 59 13.86 -7.90 -6.10
CA GLY A 59 14.90 -7.02 -5.57
C GLY A 59 16.22 -7.72 -5.22
N LEU A 60 16.67 -8.72 -5.98
CA LEU A 60 17.95 -9.41 -5.72
C LEU A 60 19.13 -8.42 -5.66
N ARG A 61 19.95 -8.48 -4.60
CA ARG A 61 21.17 -7.68 -4.45
C ARG A 61 22.31 -8.52 -3.89
N ALA A 62 23.51 -8.34 -4.44
CA ALA A 62 24.72 -8.94 -3.90
C ALA A 62 25.05 -8.35 -2.52
N GLY A 63 25.44 -9.22 -1.58
CA GLY A 63 25.97 -8.86 -0.27
C GLY A 63 27.49 -8.89 -0.27
N ARG A 64 28.08 -9.35 0.84
CA ARG A 64 29.50 -9.75 0.84
C ARG A 64 29.70 -10.99 -0.03
N ALA A 65 30.96 -11.29 -0.35
CA ALA A 65 31.31 -12.51 -1.06
C ALA A 65 30.66 -13.74 -0.39
N GLY A 66 29.88 -14.50 -1.17
CA GLY A 66 29.13 -15.66 -0.67
C GLY A 66 27.73 -15.36 -0.14
N GLU A 67 27.31 -14.10 -0.06
CA GLU A 67 26.00 -13.70 0.47
C GLU A 67 25.21 -12.86 -0.53
N PHE A 68 23.88 -12.99 -0.52
CA PHE A 68 22.98 -12.12 -1.26
C PHE A 68 21.65 -11.94 -0.52
N PHE A 69 20.91 -10.93 -0.93
CA PHE A 69 19.63 -10.53 -0.34
C PHE A 69 18.53 -10.53 -1.41
N TYR A 70 17.30 -10.79 -0.99
CA TYR A 70 16.11 -10.75 -1.84
C TYR A 70 14.86 -10.57 -0.99
N LEU A 71 13.84 -9.93 -1.55
CA LEU A 71 12.53 -9.78 -0.92
C LEU A 71 11.65 -10.97 -1.30
N GLU A 72 10.90 -11.50 -0.35
CA GLU A 72 9.71 -12.32 -0.58
C GLU A 72 8.48 -11.43 -0.45
N ARG A 73 7.69 -11.36 -1.51
CA ARG A 73 6.41 -10.64 -1.52
C ARG A 73 5.34 -11.49 -0.89
N VAL A 74 4.72 -10.97 0.16
CA VAL A 74 3.68 -11.66 0.91
C VAL A 74 2.34 -10.95 0.64
N PRO A 75 1.35 -11.62 0.01
CA PRO A 75 0.06 -10.99 -0.27
C PRO A 75 -0.59 -10.41 1.00
N HIS A 76 -1.02 -9.14 0.93
CA HIS A 76 -1.68 -8.40 2.01
C HIS A 76 -0.85 -8.22 3.30
N HIS A 77 0.47 -8.38 3.22
CA HIS A 77 1.38 -8.24 4.34
C HIS A 77 2.67 -7.54 3.90
N ALA A 78 3.50 -7.17 4.88
CA ALA A 78 4.84 -6.67 4.60
C ALA A 78 5.73 -7.71 3.92
N ASP A 79 6.63 -7.24 3.06
CA ASP A 79 7.64 -8.07 2.44
C ASP A 79 8.65 -8.56 3.48
N VAL A 80 9.15 -9.78 3.27
CA VAL A 80 10.21 -10.36 4.08
C VAL A 80 11.53 -10.26 3.32
N LEU A 81 12.50 -9.52 3.87
CA LEU A 81 13.84 -9.50 3.32
C LEU A 81 14.62 -10.72 3.83
N HIS A 82 15.03 -11.56 2.90
CA HIS A 82 15.87 -12.71 3.16
C HIS A 82 17.35 -12.40 2.91
N ARG A 83 18.21 -13.10 3.64
CA ARG A 83 19.65 -13.18 3.37
C ARG A 83 20.03 -14.62 3.16
N TYR A 84 20.63 -14.93 2.02
CA TYR A 84 21.14 -16.27 1.72
C TYR A 84 22.66 -16.31 1.86
N ASP A 85 23.14 -17.36 2.49
CA ASP A 85 24.56 -17.70 2.58
C ASP A 85 24.84 -18.90 1.67
N LEU A 86 25.72 -18.73 0.67
CA LEU A 86 26.09 -19.77 -0.30
C LEU A 86 26.94 -20.88 0.31
N LYS A 87 27.69 -20.59 1.39
CA LYS A 87 28.52 -21.58 2.07
C LYS A 87 27.64 -22.51 2.91
N GLU A 88 26.73 -21.92 3.68
CA GLU A 88 25.79 -22.66 4.53
C GLU A 88 24.56 -23.16 3.76
N ARG A 89 24.38 -22.69 2.50
CA ARG A 89 23.25 -22.99 1.60
C ARG A 89 21.89 -22.75 2.23
N LYS A 90 21.80 -21.65 2.99
CA LYS A 90 20.63 -21.39 3.82
C LYS A 90 20.21 -19.93 3.74
N ALA A 91 18.91 -19.73 3.64
CA ALA A 91 18.27 -18.44 3.83
C ALA A 91 17.90 -18.21 5.30
N ILE A 92 18.01 -16.97 5.75
CA ILE A 92 17.35 -16.49 6.97
C ILE A 92 16.40 -15.35 6.61
N ALA A 93 15.26 -15.29 7.30
CA ALA A 93 14.43 -14.09 7.33
C ALA A 93 15.22 -12.99 8.07
N PHE A 94 15.84 -12.10 7.31
CA PHE A 94 16.76 -11.09 7.82
C PHE A 94 16.00 -9.88 8.38
N LEU A 95 14.95 -9.43 7.68
CA LEU A 95 13.98 -8.47 8.19
C LEU A 95 12.57 -8.97 7.88
N PRO A 96 11.69 -9.11 8.89
CA PRO A 96 10.35 -9.69 8.69
C PRO A 96 9.30 -8.69 8.18
N ALA A 97 9.61 -7.39 8.14
CA ALA A 97 8.68 -6.35 7.70
C ALA A 97 9.42 -5.21 6.99
N VAL A 98 9.49 -5.31 5.67
CA VAL A 98 10.02 -4.28 4.77
C VAL A 98 8.90 -3.85 3.84
N ALA A 99 8.89 -2.60 3.40
CA ALA A 99 7.90 -2.10 2.45
C ALA A 99 8.15 -2.74 1.08
N GLU A 100 9.04 -2.16 0.28
CA GLU A 100 9.31 -2.66 -1.08
C GLU A 100 10.77 -2.45 -1.52
N GLU A 101 11.53 -1.64 -0.78
CA GLU A 101 12.88 -1.24 -1.17
C GLU A 101 13.91 -1.44 -0.06
N TYR A 102 15.11 -1.82 -0.50
CA TYR A 102 16.30 -1.83 0.31
C TYR A 102 17.54 -1.57 -0.55
N ALA A 103 18.59 -1.08 0.08
CA ALA A 103 19.89 -0.86 -0.54
C ALA A 103 20.99 -1.48 0.31
N VAL A 104 21.91 -2.20 -0.35
CA VAL A 104 23.12 -2.74 0.29
C VAL A 104 24.27 -1.76 0.02
N SER A 105 25.07 -1.46 1.04
CA SER A 105 26.25 -0.62 0.86
C SER A 105 27.23 -1.24 -0.14
N PHE A 106 28.00 -0.41 -0.83
CA PHE A 106 29.00 -0.87 -1.82
C PHE A 106 29.94 -1.95 -1.27
N ASP A 107 30.31 -1.87 0.02
CA ASP A 107 31.17 -2.85 0.68
C ASP A 107 30.43 -4.06 1.29
N GLY A 108 29.12 -4.16 1.09
CA GLY A 108 28.26 -5.25 1.57
C GLY A 108 28.08 -5.29 3.08
N LYS A 109 28.47 -4.24 3.83
CA LYS A 109 28.47 -4.26 5.31
C LYS A 109 27.25 -3.64 5.95
N LYS A 110 26.55 -2.77 5.24
CA LYS A 110 25.37 -2.06 5.74
C LYS A 110 24.21 -2.26 4.79
N LEU A 111 23.01 -2.14 5.35
CA LEU A 111 21.76 -2.24 4.62
C LEU A 111 20.85 -1.11 5.06
N LEU A 112 20.36 -0.32 4.11
CA LEU A 112 19.29 0.67 4.29
C LEU A 112 17.98 0.02 3.86
N TYR A 113 16.93 0.18 4.65
CA TYR A 113 15.58 -0.27 4.29
C TYR A 113 14.51 0.69 4.83
N GLN A 114 13.34 0.62 4.22
CA GLN A 114 12.13 1.26 4.73
C GLN A 114 11.24 0.20 5.40
N GLY A 115 10.85 0.44 6.65
CA GLY A 115 9.93 -0.46 7.36
C GLY A 115 8.50 -0.35 6.83
N ALA A 116 7.74 -1.43 6.95
CA ALA A 116 6.32 -1.48 6.63
C ALA A 116 5.43 -1.58 7.88
N ASP A 117 4.15 -1.26 7.73
CA ASP A 117 3.11 -1.63 8.69
C ASP A 117 2.56 -3.05 8.42
N SER A 118 1.50 -3.45 9.13
CA SER A 118 0.92 -4.79 9.04
C SER A 118 0.28 -5.10 7.68
N GLU A 119 -0.06 -4.08 6.90
CA GLU A 119 -0.68 -4.20 5.57
C GLU A 119 0.35 -4.12 4.45
N GLY A 120 1.64 -4.01 4.79
CA GLY A 120 2.76 -3.89 3.85
C GLY A 120 3.01 -2.47 3.37
N MET A 121 2.31 -1.47 3.91
CA MET A 121 2.47 -0.10 3.46
C MET A 121 3.72 0.55 4.07
N PRO A 122 4.44 1.40 3.31
CA PRO A 122 5.56 2.18 3.82
C PRO A 122 5.25 2.95 5.11
N SER A 123 5.94 2.63 6.20
CA SER A 123 5.75 3.32 7.49
C SER A 123 6.41 4.72 7.56
N GLY A 124 7.14 5.10 6.51
CA GLY A 124 8.00 6.30 6.51
C GLY A 124 9.26 6.18 7.38
N ARG A 125 9.43 5.06 8.11
CA ARG A 125 10.60 4.82 8.98
C ARG A 125 11.72 4.17 8.19
N TRP A 126 12.82 4.88 8.07
CA TRP A 126 14.05 4.37 7.45
C TRP A 126 15.03 3.88 8.51
N ALA A 127 15.78 2.83 8.21
CA ALA A 127 16.79 2.29 9.12
C ALA A 127 18.04 1.81 8.38
N VAL A 128 19.20 2.00 9.00
CA VAL A 128 20.48 1.47 8.53
C VAL A 128 21.01 0.44 9.52
N VAL A 129 21.11 -0.82 9.08
CA VAL A 129 21.56 -1.94 9.90
C VAL A 129 22.87 -2.53 9.35
N LYS A 130 23.54 -3.36 10.16
CA LYS A 130 24.64 -4.19 9.64
C LYS A 130 24.02 -5.26 8.74
N ALA A 131 24.57 -5.47 7.55
CA ALA A 131 24.13 -6.51 6.63
C ALA A 131 24.67 -7.91 7.00
N THR A 132 25.54 -8.01 8.00
CA THR A 132 26.22 -9.26 8.35
C THR A 132 25.88 -9.73 9.75
N GLY A 133 25.89 -11.06 9.92
CA GLY A 133 25.62 -11.71 11.19
C GLY A 133 24.14 -12.03 11.37
N PRO A 134 23.64 -12.11 12.61
CA PRO A 134 22.24 -12.42 12.86
C PRO A 134 21.31 -11.29 12.39
N ALA A 135 20.02 -11.62 12.25
CA ALA A 135 18.99 -10.61 12.00
C ALA A 135 19.04 -9.50 13.06
N PRO A 136 18.94 -8.22 12.67
CA PRO A 136 18.94 -7.12 13.61
C PRO A 136 17.66 -7.12 14.47
N GLU A 137 17.79 -6.59 15.69
CA GLU A 137 16.64 -6.36 16.57
C GLU A 137 15.69 -5.31 15.99
N ALA A 138 14.40 -5.43 16.29
CA ALA A 138 13.38 -4.50 15.82
C ALA A 138 13.70 -3.05 16.25
N GLY A 139 13.57 -2.11 15.30
CA GLY A 139 13.83 -0.68 15.54
C GLY A 139 15.31 -0.29 15.59
N LYS A 140 16.25 -1.24 15.56
CA LYS A 140 17.68 -0.95 15.54
C LYS A 140 18.09 -0.18 14.29
N GLY A 141 18.89 0.86 14.46
CA GLY A 141 19.40 1.66 13.35
C GLY A 141 18.37 2.57 12.70
N THR A 142 17.19 2.76 13.31
CA THR A 142 16.19 3.74 12.87
C THR A 142 16.84 5.11 12.73
N LEU A 143 16.63 5.76 11.59
CA LEU A 143 17.09 7.11 11.32
C LEU A 143 16.11 8.11 11.94
N ALA A 144 16.64 9.06 12.70
CA ALA A 144 15.87 10.18 13.25
C ALA A 144 15.64 11.24 12.16
N THR A 145 14.68 11.00 11.28
CA THR A 145 14.36 11.94 10.18
C THR A 145 13.27 12.94 10.52
N SER A 146 12.57 12.77 11.64
CA SER A 146 11.46 13.65 12.06
C SER A 146 11.89 15.09 12.31
N ASP A 147 13.16 15.29 12.70
CA ASP A 147 13.70 16.60 13.03
C ASP A 147 14.41 17.27 11.84
N LEU A 148 14.45 16.60 10.68
CA LEU A 148 14.98 17.20 9.46
C LEU A 148 14.08 18.36 9.04
N LYS A 149 14.71 19.52 8.88
CA LYS A 149 14.06 20.74 8.42
C LYS A 149 14.60 21.09 7.06
N ILE A 150 13.69 21.47 6.18
CA ILE A 150 14.00 22.03 4.87
C ILE A 150 13.39 23.42 4.80
N ASP A 151 14.13 24.36 4.21
CA ASP A 151 13.58 25.65 3.86
C ASP A 151 12.80 25.48 2.55
N VAL A 152 11.53 25.86 2.57
CA VAL A 152 10.59 25.71 1.45
C VAL A 152 10.16 27.09 1.02
N ASP A 153 10.28 27.39 -0.28
CA ASP A 153 9.65 28.54 -0.92
C ASP A 153 8.58 28.03 -1.89
N PRO A 154 7.31 27.93 -1.45
CA PRO A 154 6.25 27.39 -2.29
C PRO A 154 6.09 28.14 -3.61
N VAL A 155 6.34 29.46 -3.64
CA VAL A 155 6.17 30.25 -4.86
C VAL A 155 7.27 29.92 -5.88
N ALA A 156 8.50 29.74 -5.43
CA ALA A 156 9.59 29.29 -6.29
C ALA A 156 9.38 27.84 -6.76
N GLU A 157 8.99 26.94 -5.85
CA GLU A 157 8.72 25.54 -6.16
C GLU A 157 7.57 25.37 -7.14
N TRP A 158 6.46 26.09 -6.96
CA TRP A 158 5.30 26.00 -7.87
C TRP A 158 5.63 26.44 -9.28
N ARG A 159 6.54 27.41 -9.45
CA ARG A 159 7.06 27.78 -10.78
C ARG A 159 7.88 26.64 -11.39
N GLN A 160 8.75 26.01 -10.60
CA GLN A 160 9.53 24.86 -11.05
C GLN A 160 8.62 23.68 -11.41
N ILE A 161 7.61 23.36 -10.59
CA ILE A 161 6.64 22.29 -10.84
C ILE A 161 5.86 22.57 -12.13
N PHE A 162 5.44 23.82 -12.37
CA PHE A 162 4.79 24.20 -13.61
C PHE A 162 5.70 23.99 -14.83
N ASP A 163 6.94 24.44 -14.74
CA ASP A 163 7.92 24.27 -15.81
C ASP A 163 8.22 22.79 -16.08
N GLU A 164 8.31 21.98 -15.03
CA GLU A 164 8.57 20.55 -15.12
C GLU A 164 7.38 19.78 -15.68
N ALA A 165 6.15 20.05 -15.20
CA ALA A 165 4.93 19.44 -15.73
C ALA A 165 4.78 19.75 -17.22
N TRP A 166 4.99 21.00 -17.63
CA TRP A 166 4.99 21.38 -19.03
C TRP A 166 6.09 20.66 -19.83
N ARG A 167 7.30 20.55 -19.27
CA ARG A 167 8.45 19.89 -19.92
C ARG A 167 8.22 18.39 -20.10
N ILE A 168 7.68 17.71 -19.09
CA ILE A 168 7.41 16.27 -19.15
C ILE A 168 6.46 15.96 -20.32
N GLU A 169 5.38 16.73 -20.46
CA GLU A 169 4.47 16.56 -21.60
C GLU A 169 5.16 16.86 -22.93
N ARG A 170 5.99 17.90 -23.01
CA ARG A 170 6.76 18.21 -24.23
C ARG A 170 7.67 17.06 -24.66
N ASP A 171 8.35 16.43 -23.70
CA ASP A 171 9.43 15.48 -23.97
C ASP A 171 8.94 14.03 -24.09
N TYR A 172 7.85 13.68 -23.40
CA TYR A 172 7.41 12.29 -23.25
C TYR A 172 5.97 12.02 -23.69
N LEU A 173 5.24 13.03 -24.17
CA LEU A 173 3.92 12.77 -24.76
C LEU A 173 4.07 11.84 -25.97
N TYR A 174 3.24 10.80 -26.03
CA TYR A 174 3.34 9.74 -27.04
C TYR A 174 3.21 10.24 -28.48
N VAL A 175 2.60 11.43 -28.68
CA VAL A 175 2.38 12.05 -29.98
C VAL A 175 3.17 13.34 -30.12
N ALA A 176 4.15 13.34 -31.01
CA ALA A 176 5.12 14.43 -31.15
C ALA A 176 4.50 15.79 -31.56
N ASN A 177 3.38 15.78 -32.29
CA ASN A 177 2.68 17.02 -32.67
C ASN A 177 1.74 17.55 -31.59
N MET A 178 1.67 16.89 -30.42
CA MET A 178 0.86 17.29 -29.27
C MET A 178 -0.62 17.53 -29.61
N ASN A 179 -1.17 16.67 -30.49
CA ASN A 179 -2.52 16.80 -31.06
C ASN A 179 -2.81 18.15 -31.75
N GLY A 180 -1.76 18.83 -32.24
CA GLY A 180 -1.86 20.13 -32.90
C GLY A 180 -1.80 21.32 -31.94
N ALA A 181 -1.63 21.09 -30.63
CA ALA A 181 -1.51 22.14 -29.65
C ALA A 181 -0.16 22.89 -29.78
N ASP A 182 -0.19 24.23 -29.81
CA ASP A 182 1.03 25.04 -29.69
C ASP A 182 1.46 25.06 -28.22
N TRP A 183 2.21 24.02 -27.83
CA TRP A 183 2.62 23.81 -26.45
C TRP A 183 3.48 24.96 -25.89
N PRO A 184 4.42 25.56 -26.64
CA PRO A 184 5.08 26.79 -26.22
C PRO A 184 4.10 27.96 -25.96
N ALA A 185 3.08 28.15 -26.79
CA ALA A 185 2.06 29.18 -26.56
C ALA A 185 1.21 28.89 -25.32
N ILE A 186 0.85 27.64 -25.09
CA ILE A 186 0.11 27.20 -23.90
C ILE A 186 0.91 27.51 -22.63
N LYS A 187 2.23 27.24 -22.61
CA LYS A 187 3.10 27.63 -21.48
C LYS A 187 2.97 29.12 -21.15
N ARG A 188 3.05 29.98 -22.18
CA ARG A 188 2.93 31.43 -22.02
C ARG A 188 1.55 31.83 -21.53
N LYS A 189 0.49 31.24 -22.10
CA LYS A 189 -0.91 31.50 -21.74
C LYS A 189 -1.17 31.23 -20.26
N TYR A 190 -0.71 30.08 -19.74
CA TYR A 190 -0.98 29.68 -18.35
C TYR A 190 0.04 30.22 -17.35
N GLY A 191 1.28 30.46 -17.77
CA GLY A 191 2.33 30.99 -16.90
C GLY A 191 2.00 32.36 -16.30
N VAL A 192 1.15 33.17 -16.94
CA VAL A 192 0.71 34.48 -16.40
C VAL A 192 -0.04 34.37 -15.07
N PHE A 193 -0.61 33.19 -14.76
CA PHE A 193 -1.37 32.98 -13.53
C PHE A 193 -0.48 32.59 -12.33
N LEU A 194 0.75 32.13 -12.58
CA LEU A 194 1.67 31.69 -11.51
C LEU A 194 1.86 32.69 -10.36
N PRO A 195 1.97 34.02 -10.59
CA PRO A 195 2.09 34.99 -9.50
C PRO A 195 0.88 35.07 -8.56
N TYR A 196 -0.27 34.54 -8.98
CA TYR A 196 -1.54 34.59 -8.22
C TYR A 196 -1.86 33.28 -7.51
N VAL A 197 -1.08 32.22 -7.73
CA VAL A 197 -1.20 30.95 -7.01
C VAL A 197 -0.84 31.18 -5.55
N ARG A 198 -1.75 30.86 -4.63
CA ARG A 198 -1.55 31.02 -3.17
C ARG A 198 -1.75 29.73 -2.40
N HIS A 199 -2.26 28.70 -3.05
CA HIS A 199 -2.48 27.38 -2.47
C HIS A 199 -2.04 26.28 -3.44
N ARG A 200 -1.56 25.13 -2.93
CA ARG A 200 -1.14 24.00 -3.77
C ARG A 200 -2.26 23.51 -4.69
N PHE A 201 -3.52 23.65 -4.26
CA PHE A 201 -4.69 23.34 -5.08
C PHE A 201 -4.87 24.31 -6.27
N ASP A 202 -4.52 25.58 -6.13
CA ASP A 202 -4.55 26.55 -7.24
C ASP A 202 -3.57 26.13 -8.34
N LEU A 203 -2.38 25.64 -7.94
CA LEU A 203 -1.41 25.09 -8.87
C LEU A 203 -1.96 23.84 -9.55
N THR A 204 -2.57 22.90 -8.81
CA THR A 204 -3.21 21.70 -9.42
C THR A 204 -4.22 22.14 -10.47
N ARG A 205 -5.10 23.10 -10.15
CA ARG A 205 -6.09 23.63 -11.06
C ARG A 205 -5.46 24.24 -12.32
N LEU A 206 -4.41 25.04 -12.14
CA LEU A 206 -3.67 25.66 -13.25
C LEU A 206 -3.06 24.62 -14.19
N LEU A 207 -2.43 23.59 -13.62
CA LEU A 207 -1.84 22.49 -14.37
C LEU A 207 -2.90 21.67 -15.09
N SER A 208 -4.04 21.39 -14.47
CA SER A 208 -5.16 20.68 -15.10
C SER A 208 -5.70 21.43 -16.31
N GLU A 209 -5.85 22.76 -16.22
CA GLU A 209 -6.26 23.58 -17.36
C GLU A 209 -5.22 23.57 -18.49
N MET A 210 -3.94 23.70 -18.15
CA MET A 210 -2.85 23.66 -19.11
C MET A 210 -2.80 22.31 -19.84
N GLN A 211 -2.88 21.20 -19.11
CA GLN A 211 -2.87 19.85 -19.66
C GLN A 211 -4.14 19.54 -20.47
N GLY A 212 -5.29 20.09 -20.10
CA GLY A 212 -6.55 19.92 -20.82
C GLY A 212 -6.50 20.37 -22.28
N GLU A 213 -5.64 21.33 -22.62
CA GLU A 213 -5.43 21.82 -23.99
C GLU A 213 -4.84 20.74 -24.93
N LEU A 214 -4.27 19.66 -24.38
CA LEU A 214 -3.80 18.52 -25.19
C LEU A 214 -4.96 17.63 -25.65
N THR A 215 -6.16 17.78 -25.08
CA THR A 215 -7.36 16.98 -25.40
C THR A 215 -7.17 15.46 -25.23
N LEU A 216 -6.50 15.07 -24.15
CA LEU A 216 -6.13 13.68 -23.86
C LEU A 216 -6.88 13.11 -22.65
N GLY A 217 -7.28 11.85 -22.74
CA GLY A 217 -7.60 11.05 -21.56
C GLY A 217 -6.33 10.69 -20.77
N HIS A 218 -6.49 10.26 -19.51
CA HIS A 218 -5.38 9.89 -18.61
C HIS A 218 -4.34 10.99 -18.36
N SER A 219 -4.67 12.25 -18.68
CA SER A 219 -3.88 13.42 -18.30
C SER A 219 -4.37 13.92 -16.95
N PHE A 220 -3.83 13.31 -15.88
CA PHE A 220 -4.26 13.57 -14.51
C PHE A 220 -3.27 14.48 -13.78
N VAL A 221 -3.81 15.45 -13.05
CA VAL A 221 -3.05 16.24 -12.08
C VAL A 221 -3.71 16.11 -10.72
N GLY A 222 -2.93 15.80 -9.69
CA GLY A 222 -3.45 15.68 -8.34
C GLY A 222 -2.36 15.79 -7.27
N GLY A 223 -2.78 15.71 -6.02
CA GLY A 223 -1.89 15.63 -4.86
C GLY A 223 -1.06 16.88 -4.59
N GLY A 224 0.11 16.66 -3.99
CA GLY A 224 1.01 17.68 -3.46
C GLY A 224 0.74 18.04 -2.01
N ASP A 225 1.52 19.00 -1.50
CA ASP A 225 1.47 19.46 -0.11
C ASP A 225 0.24 20.33 0.16
N LEU A 226 -0.89 19.65 0.31
CA LEU A 226 -2.15 20.25 0.75
C LEU A 226 -2.16 20.30 2.29
N PRO A 227 -2.63 21.40 2.90
CA PRO A 227 -2.85 21.43 4.34
C PRO A 227 -3.85 20.34 4.72
N LYS A 228 -3.49 19.54 5.71
CA LYS A 228 -4.36 18.50 6.25
C LYS A 228 -5.27 19.13 7.31
N ALA A 229 -6.58 18.86 7.19
CA ALA A 229 -7.51 19.14 8.26
C ALA A 229 -7.63 17.91 9.17
N ASP A 230 -7.70 18.12 10.48
CA ASP A 230 -8.03 17.07 11.45
C ASP A 230 -9.52 16.72 11.32
N ALA A 231 -9.86 15.93 10.29
CA ALA A 231 -11.21 15.46 10.08
C ALA A 231 -11.48 14.23 10.94
N LEU A 232 -12.51 14.30 11.78
CA LEU A 232 -13.07 13.12 12.44
C LEU A 232 -14.21 12.56 11.55
N PRO A 233 -13.99 11.45 10.82
CA PRO A 233 -15.03 10.89 9.98
C PRO A 233 -16.22 10.44 10.82
N ALA A 234 -17.43 10.65 10.30
CA ALA A 234 -18.62 10.08 10.88
C ALA A 234 -18.67 8.58 10.59
N GLY A 235 -18.93 7.78 11.62
CA GLY A 235 -19.17 6.35 11.48
C GLY A 235 -20.47 6.07 10.73
N LEU A 236 -20.41 5.12 9.80
CA LEU A 236 -21.54 4.68 9.00
C LEU A 236 -22.04 3.31 9.45
N LEU A 237 -23.32 3.01 9.25
CA LEU A 237 -24.01 1.85 9.83
C LEU A 237 -24.30 0.72 8.83
N GLY A 238 -23.99 0.91 7.56
CA GLY A 238 -24.47 0.07 6.46
C GLY A 238 -25.97 0.22 6.26
N ALA A 239 -26.53 1.43 6.32
CA ALA A 239 -27.99 1.60 6.21
C ALA A 239 -28.44 2.94 5.60
N ASP A 240 -29.62 2.91 4.99
CA ASP A 240 -30.36 4.11 4.63
C ASP A 240 -31.32 4.49 5.76
N LEU A 241 -31.31 5.77 6.13
CA LEU A 241 -32.19 6.34 7.13
C LEU A 241 -33.18 7.30 6.48
N GLU A 242 -34.40 7.33 6.99
CA GLU A 242 -35.43 8.29 6.57
C GLU A 242 -36.12 8.91 7.80
N VAL A 243 -36.72 10.09 7.61
CA VAL A 243 -37.54 10.70 8.66
C VAL A 243 -38.95 10.14 8.58
N ALA A 244 -39.42 9.52 9.65
CA ALA A 244 -40.78 9.05 9.80
C ALA A 244 -41.27 9.32 11.23
N ASN A 245 -42.49 9.82 11.39
CA ASN A 245 -43.10 10.06 12.71
C ASN A 245 -42.21 10.87 13.68
N GLY A 246 -41.48 11.86 13.17
CA GLY A 246 -40.58 12.70 13.98
C GLY A 246 -39.30 12.01 14.46
N ARG A 247 -38.94 10.85 13.91
CA ARG A 247 -37.75 10.05 14.25
C ARG A 247 -37.03 9.54 13.01
N TYR A 248 -35.80 9.07 13.18
CA TYR A 248 -35.06 8.38 12.11
C TYR A 248 -35.42 6.90 12.08
N ARG A 249 -35.97 6.46 10.96
CA ARG A 249 -36.32 5.06 10.68
C ARG A 249 -35.30 4.46 9.72
N ILE A 250 -34.93 3.21 9.96
CA ILE A 250 -34.07 2.43 9.07
C ILE A 250 -34.90 2.01 7.87
N ARG A 251 -34.64 2.62 6.72
CA ARG A 251 -35.32 2.29 5.46
C ARG A 251 -34.77 1.02 4.84
N LYS A 252 -33.44 0.89 4.81
CA LYS A 252 -32.73 -0.25 4.25
C LYS A 252 -31.51 -0.57 5.10
N ILE A 253 -31.23 -1.85 5.26
CA ILE A 253 -29.96 -2.35 5.82
C ILE A 253 -29.23 -3.03 4.67
N TYR A 254 -28.01 -2.57 4.40
CA TYR A 254 -27.08 -3.20 3.48
C TYR A 254 -26.39 -4.36 4.18
N THR A 255 -26.45 -5.54 3.58
CA THR A 255 -25.79 -6.74 4.11
C THR A 255 -24.42 -6.89 3.46
N GLY A 256 -23.47 -7.44 4.22
CA GLY A 256 -22.10 -7.60 3.78
C GLY A 256 -21.74 -9.02 3.33
N GLU A 257 -22.72 -9.89 3.03
CA GLU A 257 -22.47 -11.34 2.92
C GLU A 257 -21.61 -11.82 4.11
N ASN A 258 -22.12 -11.80 5.35
CA ASN A 258 -21.34 -11.89 6.61
C ASN A 258 -20.17 -12.90 6.72
N TRP A 259 -20.06 -13.88 5.81
CA TRP A 259 -18.89 -14.75 5.63
C TRP A 259 -17.69 -14.07 4.95
N ASN A 260 -17.88 -12.91 4.32
CA ASN A 260 -16.87 -12.16 3.59
C ASN A 260 -16.09 -11.25 4.57
N PRO A 261 -14.78 -11.50 4.79
CA PRO A 261 -13.98 -10.76 5.77
C PRO A 261 -13.80 -9.27 5.41
N ASP A 262 -13.96 -8.92 4.14
CA ASP A 262 -13.72 -7.57 3.60
C ASP A 262 -14.99 -6.70 3.59
N LEU A 263 -16.17 -7.31 3.79
CA LEU A 263 -17.45 -6.61 3.79
C LEU A 263 -18.10 -6.64 5.18
N ARG A 264 -17.84 -5.58 5.95
CA ARG A 264 -18.40 -5.42 7.29
C ARG A 264 -19.66 -4.57 7.25
N ALA A 265 -20.82 -5.17 7.51
CA ALA A 265 -22.10 -4.48 7.63
C ALA A 265 -22.52 -4.35 9.11
N PRO A 266 -22.41 -3.14 9.72
CA PRO A 266 -22.59 -2.97 11.17
C PRO A 266 -23.95 -3.43 11.71
N LEU A 267 -25.04 -3.23 10.95
CA LEU A 267 -26.40 -3.58 11.38
C LEU A 267 -26.85 -4.99 10.98
N SER A 268 -26.12 -5.70 10.12
CA SER A 268 -26.46 -7.09 9.75
C SER A 268 -25.61 -8.14 10.45
N ALA A 269 -24.73 -7.71 11.37
CA ALA A 269 -23.87 -8.62 12.11
C ALA A 269 -24.70 -9.59 12.98
N PRO A 270 -24.30 -10.88 13.09
CA PRO A 270 -25.00 -11.83 13.95
C PRO A 270 -25.11 -11.31 15.40
N GLY A 271 -26.30 -11.40 15.98
CA GLY A 271 -26.58 -10.92 17.34
C GLY A 271 -26.94 -9.43 17.45
N VAL A 272 -26.84 -8.66 16.36
CA VAL A 272 -27.39 -7.30 16.30
C VAL A 272 -28.88 -7.40 15.96
N ASP A 273 -29.74 -7.33 16.97
CA ASP A 273 -31.19 -7.38 16.80
C ASP A 273 -31.73 -6.03 16.30
N VAL A 274 -31.54 -5.75 15.01
CA VAL A 274 -32.04 -4.57 14.30
C VAL A 274 -32.66 -5.00 12.97
N ARG A 275 -33.82 -4.42 12.62
CA ARG A 275 -34.56 -4.74 11.40
C ARG A 275 -34.84 -3.48 10.59
N GLN A 276 -35.06 -3.65 9.28
CA GLN A 276 -35.63 -2.59 8.46
C GLN A 276 -37.01 -2.20 9.02
N GLY A 277 -37.28 -0.90 9.11
CA GLY A 277 -38.47 -0.34 9.76
C GLY A 277 -38.26 0.09 11.22
N ASP A 278 -37.18 -0.35 11.89
CA ASP A 278 -36.87 0.11 13.25
C ASP A 278 -36.46 1.59 13.27
N TYR A 279 -36.74 2.25 14.38
CA TYR A 279 -36.35 3.62 14.68
C TYR A 279 -35.08 3.64 15.52
N ILE A 280 -34.13 4.49 15.14
CA ILE A 280 -32.96 4.82 15.96
C ILE A 280 -33.33 6.03 16.82
N LEU A 281 -33.44 5.81 18.13
CA LEU A 281 -33.92 6.80 19.10
C LEU A 281 -32.77 7.55 19.77
N ALA A 282 -31.63 6.88 19.98
CA ALA A 282 -30.45 7.47 20.59
C ALA A 282 -29.16 6.77 20.15
N VAL A 283 -28.06 7.53 20.20
CA VAL A 283 -26.70 7.07 19.91
C VAL A 283 -25.82 7.46 21.09
N ASN A 284 -25.18 6.48 21.75
CA ASN A 284 -24.42 6.68 22.99
C ASN A 284 -25.20 7.48 24.06
N GLY A 285 -26.51 7.21 24.17
CA GLY A 285 -27.40 7.89 25.10
C GLY A 285 -27.89 9.27 24.65
N ARG A 286 -27.30 9.88 23.61
CA ARG A 286 -27.77 11.14 23.02
C ARG A 286 -28.99 10.87 22.15
N ASN A 287 -30.10 11.57 22.44
CA ASN A 287 -31.32 11.49 21.63
C ASN A 287 -31.04 11.86 20.18
N LEU A 288 -31.53 11.04 19.24
CA LEU A 288 -31.42 11.27 17.80
C LEU A 288 -32.81 11.57 17.25
N ALA A 289 -33.01 12.79 16.76
CA ALA A 289 -34.26 13.22 16.16
C ALA A 289 -34.03 14.37 15.17
N PRO A 290 -34.84 14.49 14.10
CA PRO A 290 -34.84 15.66 13.24
C PRO A 290 -35.14 16.95 14.02
N PRO A 291 -34.66 18.12 13.56
CA PRO A 291 -33.96 18.36 12.29
C PRO A 291 -32.44 18.11 12.36
N GLU A 292 -31.91 17.57 13.47
CA GLU A 292 -30.47 17.30 13.61
C GLU A 292 -30.00 16.24 12.60
N ASN A 293 -28.87 16.48 11.94
CA ASN A 293 -28.29 15.52 10.99
C ASN A 293 -28.09 14.14 11.66
N PRO A 294 -28.62 13.03 11.09
CA PRO A 294 -28.55 11.71 11.71
C PRO A 294 -27.11 11.19 11.91
N TYR A 295 -26.15 11.70 11.14
CA TYR A 295 -24.75 11.33 11.22
C TYR A 295 -23.95 12.13 12.26
N ALA A 296 -24.51 13.22 12.80
CA ALA A 296 -23.81 14.09 13.75
C ALA A 296 -23.38 13.34 15.02
N ALA A 297 -24.21 12.40 15.50
CA ALA A 297 -23.90 11.59 16.68
C ALA A 297 -22.84 10.50 16.44
N PHE A 298 -22.40 10.31 15.19
CA PHE A 298 -21.41 9.32 14.79
C PHE A 298 -20.03 9.92 14.44
N VAL A 299 -19.85 11.24 14.59
CA VAL A 299 -18.54 11.88 14.36
C VAL A 299 -17.48 11.27 15.27
N GLY A 300 -16.39 10.76 14.67
CA GLY A 300 -15.28 10.15 15.40
C GLY A 300 -15.54 8.74 15.93
N THR A 301 -16.62 8.08 15.49
CA THR A 301 -16.98 6.73 15.97
C THR A 301 -16.53 5.60 15.04
N VAL A 302 -15.85 5.89 13.93
CA VAL A 302 -15.30 4.88 13.01
C VAL A 302 -14.42 3.90 13.79
N GLY A 303 -14.69 2.60 13.65
CA GLY A 303 -13.92 1.53 14.30
C GLY A 303 -14.10 1.45 15.83
N ARG A 304 -14.98 2.26 16.43
CA ARG A 304 -15.25 2.27 17.87
C ARG A 304 -16.64 1.72 18.14
N GLN A 305 -16.81 1.08 19.30
CA GLN A 305 -18.13 0.61 19.71
C GLN A 305 -19.06 1.80 19.97
N VAL A 306 -20.28 1.70 19.44
CA VAL A 306 -21.37 2.65 19.63
C VAL A 306 -22.60 1.90 20.10
N GLN A 307 -23.27 2.44 21.11
CA GLN A 307 -24.54 1.91 21.59
C GLN A 307 -25.70 2.65 20.92
N LEU A 308 -26.52 1.91 20.18
CA LEU A 308 -27.77 2.41 19.60
C LEU A 308 -28.94 2.01 20.48
N ARG A 309 -29.87 2.94 20.70
CA ARG A 309 -31.19 2.63 21.23
C ARG A 309 -32.16 2.54 20.07
N VAL A 310 -32.71 1.35 19.83
CA VAL A 310 -33.60 1.07 18.70
C VAL A 310 -34.95 0.57 19.18
N ASN A 311 -35.99 0.79 18.37
CA ASN A 311 -37.33 0.29 18.66
C ASN A 311 -38.15 0.16 17.37
N GLU A 312 -39.11 -0.76 17.32
CA GLU A 312 -40.05 -0.91 16.20
C GLU A 312 -41.03 0.29 16.11
N ARG A 313 -41.11 1.10 17.17
CA ARG A 313 -41.99 2.27 17.30
C ARG A 313 -41.18 3.53 17.62
N PRO A 314 -41.67 4.74 17.31
CA PRO A 314 -40.98 6.00 17.60
C PRO A 314 -41.08 6.42 19.09
N ALA A 315 -40.92 5.48 20.03
CA ALA A 315 -41.12 5.66 21.47
C ALA A 315 -40.01 4.95 22.28
N LEU A 316 -39.76 5.38 23.52
CA LEU A 316 -38.72 4.76 24.36
C LEU A 316 -39.19 3.45 25.00
N GLU A 317 -40.49 3.32 25.21
CA GLU A 317 -41.14 2.17 25.81
C GLU A 317 -40.95 0.94 24.92
N GLY A 318 -40.38 -0.13 25.49
CA GLY A 318 -40.02 -1.34 24.74
C GLY A 318 -38.79 -1.20 23.85
N SER A 319 -38.05 -0.09 23.93
CA SER A 319 -36.79 0.05 23.21
C SER A 319 -35.71 -0.87 23.76
N ARG A 320 -34.74 -1.20 22.90
CA ARG A 320 -33.60 -2.06 23.24
C ARG A 320 -32.28 -1.38 22.88
N LEU A 321 -31.23 -1.79 23.58
CA LEU A 321 -29.87 -1.31 23.32
C LEU A 321 -29.12 -2.37 22.50
N VAL A 322 -28.49 -1.93 21.42
CA VAL A 322 -27.61 -2.77 20.59
C VAL A 322 -26.26 -2.08 20.46
N THR A 323 -25.19 -2.86 20.44
CA THR A 323 -23.83 -2.35 20.26
C THR A 323 -23.35 -2.70 18.86
N VAL A 324 -22.84 -1.70 18.15
CA VAL A 324 -22.30 -1.85 16.78
C VAL A 324 -20.94 -1.19 16.67
N VAL A 325 -20.19 -1.55 15.63
CA VAL A 325 -18.93 -0.89 15.28
C VAL A 325 -19.11 -0.22 13.91
N PRO A 326 -19.29 1.11 13.86
CA PRO A 326 -19.46 1.82 12.60
C PRO A 326 -18.21 1.75 11.72
N ILE A 327 -18.43 1.79 10.41
CA ILE A 327 -17.36 1.73 9.38
C ILE A 327 -17.10 3.11 8.77
N ALA A 328 -15.92 3.28 8.16
CA ALA A 328 -15.52 4.53 7.53
C ALA A 328 -16.24 4.80 6.19
N SER A 329 -16.65 3.73 5.50
CA SER A 329 -17.26 3.80 4.17
C SER A 329 -18.23 2.65 3.98
N GLU A 330 -19.41 2.95 3.42
CA GLU A 330 -20.40 1.95 2.99
C GLU A 330 -20.31 1.66 1.49
N ALA A 331 -19.35 2.25 0.76
CA ALA A 331 -19.29 2.14 -0.70
C ALA A 331 -19.28 0.67 -1.17
N ALA A 332 -18.43 -0.16 -0.56
CA ALA A 332 -18.35 -1.59 -0.90
C ALA A 332 -19.64 -2.36 -0.61
N LEU A 333 -20.33 -2.04 0.51
CA LEU A 333 -21.63 -2.64 0.85
C LEU A 333 -22.70 -2.27 -0.17
N ARG A 334 -22.77 -0.99 -0.54
CA ARG A 334 -23.74 -0.47 -1.51
C ARG A 334 -23.48 -1.03 -2.90
N THR A 335 -22.22 -1.13 -3.32
CA THR A 335 -21.83 -1.77 -4.58
C THR A 335 -22.21 -3.24 -4.59
N ARG A 336 -21.92 -3.99 -3.51
CA ARG A 336 -22.31 -5.41 -3.42
C ARG A 336 -23.81 -5.60 -3.49
N ASP A 337 -24.58 -4.82 -2.72
CA ASP A 337 -26.05 -4.87 -2.75
C ASP A 337 -26.61 -4.57 -4.14
N TRP A 338 -26.05 -3.60 -4.86
CA TRP A 338 -26.45 -3.31 -6.24
C TRP A 338 -26.14 -4.47 -7.20
N ILE A 339 -24.94 -5.06 -7.10
CA ILE A 339 -24.53 -6.24 -7.89
C ILE A 339 -25.49 -7.40 -7.64
N GLU A 340 -25.74 -7.74 -6.38
CA GLU A 340 -26.61 -8.87 -6.02
C GLU A 340 -28.07 -8.61 -6.39
N SER A 341 -28.55 -7.37 -6.24
CA SER A 341 -29.90 -7.00 -6.68
C SER A 341 -30.08 -7.19 -8.19
N ASN A 342 -29.08 -6.81 -8.99
CA ASN A 342 -29.10 -7.05 -10.44
C ASN A 342 -29.00 -8.53 -10.78
N ARG A 343 -28.16 -9.29 -10.07
CA ARG A 343 -28.06 -10.74 -10.24
C ARG A 343 -29.40 -11.43 -9.99
N HIS A 344 -30.08 -11.08 -8.89
CA HIS A 344 -31.41 -11.60 -8.56
C HIS A 344 -32.48 -11.16 -9.57
N LEU A 345 -32.41 -9.93 -10.07
CA LEU A 345 -33.30 -9.46 -11.12
C LEU A 345 -33.13 -10.28 -12.41
N VAL A 346 -31.90 -10.54 -12.85
CA VAL A 346 -31.63 -11.36 -14.04
C VAL A 346 -32.10 -12.79 -13.84
N ASP A 347 -31.81 -13.39 -12.69
CA ASP A 347 -32.24 -14.75 -12.35
C ASP A 347 -33.77 -14.87 -12.38
N SER A 348 -34.48 -13.97 -11.69
CA SER A 348 -35.94 -13.98 -11.63
C SER A 348 -36.62 -13.76 -12.98
N LEU A 349 -36.14 -12.82 -13.79
CA LEU A 349 -36.74 -12.52 -15.10
C LEU A 349 -36.42 -13.57 -16.16
N SER A 350 -35.29 -14.26 -16.04
CA SER A 350 -34.88 -15.31 -16.99
C SER A 350 -35.33 -16.71 -16.58
N GLY A 351 -35.87 -16.89 -15.36
CA GLY A 351 -36.14 -18.22 -14.82
C GLY A 351 -34.87 -19.07 -14.67
N GLY A 352 -33.75 -18.42 -14.32
CA GLY A 352 -32.44 -19.08 -14.13
C GLY A 352 -31.69 -19.43 -15.42
N GLN A 353 -32.08 -18.86 -16.57
CA GLN A 353 -31.45 -19.15 -17.87
C GLN A 353 -30.27 -18.23 -18.22
N LEU A 354 -30.17 -17.07 -17.57
CA LEU A 354 -29.14 -16.07 -17.83
C LEU A 354 -28.23 -15.89 -16.61
N ALA A 355 -26.92 -15.82 -16.85
CA ALA A 355 -25.94 -15.43 -15.84
C ALA A 355 -25.72 -13.91 -15.87
N TYR A 356 -25.41 -13.33 -14.70
CA TYR A 356 -25.01 -11.94 -14.55
C TYR A 356 -23.58 -11.87 -14.01
N VAL A 357 -22.74 -11.05 -14.64
CA VAL A 357 -21.38 -10.77 -14.19
C VAL A 357 -21.18 -9.27 -14.21
N TYR A 358 -20.71 -8.72 -13.09
CA TYR A 358 -20.26 -7.34 -13.00
C TYR A 358 -18.74 -7.28 -13.14
N VAL A 359 -18.27 -6.45 -14.07
CA VAL A 359 -16.84 -6.21 -14.30
C VAL A 359 -16.53 -4.79 -13.79
N PRO A 360 -15.86 -4.64 -12.64
CA PRO A 360 -15.74 -3.35 -11.95
C PRO A 360 -14.84 -2.35 -12.68
N ASN A 361 -13.83 -2.85 -13.39
CA ASN A 361 -12.86 -2.09 -14.14
C ASN A 361 -12.36 -2.93 -15.33
N THR A 362 -11.83 -2.24 -16.34
CA THR A 362 -11.14 -2.84 -17.49
C THR A 362 -9.64 -2.72 -17.33
#